data_AF-A0A3S4U6M2-F1
#
_entry.id   AF-A0A3S4U6M2-F1
#
_cell.length_a   1.000
_cell.length_b   1.000
_cell.length_c   1.000
_cell.angle_alpha   90.00
_cell.angle_beta   90.00
_cell.angle_gamma   90.00
#
_symmetry.space_group_name_H-M   'P 1'
#
loop_
_entity.id
_entity.type
_entity.pdbx_description
1 polymer ?
#
loop_
_entity_poly.entity_id
_entity_poly.type
_entity_poly.pdbx_seq_one_letter_code
_entity_poly.pdbx_strand_id
1 'polypeptide(L)'
;MLQVLGFCSLYTFLSPRAICSHFCPLGAFYAFISRFDLLKIKHDSDKCTNCYECIRICLEKQVLWMVGKENASVKSGECIRCARCIEVCNDDTLNFN
;
A
#
# COMPACT_ATOMS: atom_id res chain seq x y z
N MET A 1 -7.54 37.31 5.97
CA MET A 1 -7.21 36.75 7.30
C MET A 1 -8.47 36.42 8.13
N LEU A 2 -9.53 37.24 8.11
CA LEU A 2 -10.73 37.03 8.93
C LEU A 2 -11.72 35.95 8.40
N GLN A 3 -11.66 35.57 7.12
CA GLN A 3 -12.51 34.51 6.55
C GLN A 3 -12.05 33.08 6.88
N VAL A 4 -10.75 32.89 7.17
CA VAL A 4 -10.18 31.55 7.44
C VAL A 4 -10.52 31.08 8.85
N LEU A 5 -10.63 32.00 9.81
CA LEU A 5 -10.87 31.68 11.23
C LEU A 5 -12.32 31.26 11.51
N GLY A 6 -13.29 31.77 10.73
CA GLY A 6 -14.72 31.44 10.89
C GLY A 6 -15.13 30.12 10.25
N PHE A 7 -14.43 29.68 9.19
CA PHE A 7 -14.69 28.38 8.57
C PHE A 7 -14.12 27.23 9.43
N CYS A 8 -13.03 27.46 10.16
CA CYS A 8 -12.42 26.48 11.06
C CYS A 8 -13.30 26.14 12.28
N SER A 9 -13.99 27.12 12.87
CA SER A 9 -14.74 26.92 14.12
C SER A 9 -16.10 26.25 13.91
N LEU A 10 -16.75 26.41 12.75
CA LEU A 10 -18.01 25.71 12.44
C LEU A 10 -17.79 24.24 12.03
N TYR A 11 -16.61 23.91 11.50
CA TYR A 11 -16.28 22.56 11.05
C TYR A 11 -15.99 21.58 12.21
N THR A 12 -15.68 22.08 13.41
CA THR A 12 -15.43 21.24 14.59
C THR A 12 -16.72 20.64 15.18
N PHE A 13 -17.88 21.25 14.92
CA PHE A 13 -19.14 20.90 15.60
C PHE A 13 -20.04 19.92 14.83
N LEU A 14 -19.79 19.69 13.54
CA LEU A 14 -20.58 18.77 12.71
C LEU A 14 -19.76 17.51 12.35
N SER A 15 -19.78 16.53 13.25
CA SER A 15 -19.32 15.14 13.04
C SER A 15 -17.85 14.96 12.57
N PRO A 16 -16.88 14.94 13.50
CA PRO A 16 -15.43 14.94 13.22
C PRO A 16 -14.86 13.71 12.49
N ARG A 17 -15.67 12.71 12.09
CA ARG A 17 -15.17 11.44 11.51
C ARG A 17 -15.40 11.28 10.01
N ALA A 18 -16.42 11.91 9.42
CA ALA A 18 -16.78 11.66 8.02
C ALA A 18 -16.13 12.65 7.04
N ILE A 19 -16.13 13.95 7.35
CA ILE A 19 -15.63 14.96 6.40
C ILE A 19 -14.10 15.07 6.43
N CYS A 20 -13.46 14.78 7.57
CA CYS A 20 -11.99 14.74 7.65
C CYS A 20 -11.37 13.54 6.91
N SER A 21 -12.11 12.44 6.73
CA SER A 21 -11.65 11.25 6.00
C SER A 21 -11.87 11.34 4.49
N HIS A 22 -12.89 12.07 4.02
CA HIS A 22 -13.25 12.12 2.60
C HIS A 22 -12.96 13.44 1.90
N PHE A 23 -12.86 14.55 2.64
CA PHE A 23 -12.76 15.90 2.06
C PHE A 23 -11.53 16.68 2.51
N CYS A 24 -10.63 16.06 3.29
CA CYS A 24 -9.34 16.68 3.57
C CYS A 24 -8.51 16.63 2.28
N PRO A 25 -8.20 17.77 1.64
CA PRO A 25 -7.43 17.80 0.40
C PRO A 25 -6.12 17.05 0.56
N LEU A 26 -5.48 17.14 1.73
CA LEU A 26 -4.25 16.41 2.07
C LEU A 26 -4.42 14.88 1.96
N GLY A 27 -5.51 14.30 2.47
CA GLY A 27 -5.74 12.85 2.41
C GLY A 27 -5.98 12.34 0.98
N ALA A 28 -6.72 13.11 0.18
CA ALA A 28 -6.92 12.81 -1.24
C ALA A 28 -5.62 12.93 -2.05
N PHE A 29 -4.79 13.94 -1.76
CA PHE A 29 -3.46 14.08 -2.36
C PHE A 29 -2.53 12.91 -2.00
N TYR A 30 -2.50 12.48 -0.73
CA TYR A 30 -1.71 11.32 -0.30
C TYR A 30 -2.17 10.01 -0.94
N ALA A 31 -3.49 9.79 -1.06
CA ALA A 31 -4.03 8.62 -1.74
C ALA A 31 -3.70 8.62 -3.24
N PHE A 32 -3.67 9.79 -3.89
CA PHE A 32 -3.32 9.92 -5.30
C PHE A 32 -1.81 9.70 -5.54
N ILE A 33 -0.95 10.24 -4.68
CA ILE A 33 0.51 10.02 -4.74
C ILE A 33 0.86 8.55 -4.49
N SER A 34 0.21 7.91 -3.50
CA SER A 34 0.40 6.48 -3.20
C SER A 34 0.00 5.56 -4.38
N ARG A 35 -0.98 5.99 -5.20
CA ARG A 35 -1.39 5.26 -6.41
C ARG A 35 -0.40 5.37 -7.56
N PHE A 36 0.37 6.45 -7.63
CA PHE A 36 1.39 6.68 -8.66
C PHE A 36 2.72 6.00 -8.38
N ASP A 37 2.85 5.38 -7.21
CA ASP A 37 4.10 4.81 -6.77
C ASP A 37 4.51 3.67 -7.73
N LEU A 38 5.66 3.88 -8.37
CA LEU A 38 6.20 3.08 -9.47
C LEU A 38 6.78 1.75 -8.99
N LEU A 39 7.01 1.59 -7.68
CA LEU A 39 7.65 0.42 -7.08
C LEU A 39 6.66 -0.74 -7.00
N LYS A 40 6.54 -1.54 -8.07
CA LYS A 40 5.73 -2.76 -8.04
C LYS A 40 6.63 -3.96 -7.74
N ILE A 41 6.19 -4.81 -6.83
CA ILE A 41 6.90 -6.06 -6.54
C ILE A 41 6.51 -7.07 -7.62
N LYS A 42 7.51 -7.58 -8.33
CA LYS A 42 7.38 -8.63 -9.34
C LYS A 42 7.81 -9.97 -8.72
N HIS A 43 7.02 -11.00 -8.97
CA HIS A 43 7.32 -12.36 -8.56
C HIS A 43 7.74 -13.20 -9.77
N ASP A 44 8.82 -13.96 -9.59
CA ASP A 44 9.31 -14.96 -10.50
C ASP A 44 9.13 -16.37 -9.89
N SER A 45 8.11 -17.08 -10.36
CA SER A 45 7.74 -18.44 -10.00
C SER A 45 8.73 -19.50 -10.50
N ASP A 46 9.53 -19.22 -11.55
CA ASP A 46 10.47 -20.20 -12.09
C ASP A 46 11.61 -20.51 -11.10
N LYS A 47 11.93 -19.54 -10.23
CA LYS A 47 12.94 -19.68 -9.17
C LYS A 47 12.35 -19.98 -7.79
N CYS A 48 11.02 -20.01 -7.65
CA CYS A 48 10.39 -20.06 -6.34
C CYS A 48 10.36 -21.48 -5.78
N THR A 49 10.91 -21.67 -4.58
CA THR A 49 10.91 -22.95 -3.86
C THR A 49 9.66 -23.19 -3.02
N ASN A 50 8.68 -22.28 -3.05
CA ASN A 50 7.45 -22.34 -2.25
C ASN A 50 7.71 -22.49 -0.73
N CYS A 51 8.70 -21.77 -0.21
CA CYS A 51 8.99 -21.71 1.22
C CYS A 51 7.98 -20.89 2.04
N TYR A 52 7.17 -20.04 1.37
CA TYR A 52 6.11 -19.19 1.93
C TYR A 52 6.51 -18.22 3.06
N GLU A 53 7.81 -17.99 3.27
CA GLU A 53 8.29 -17.09 4.33
C GLU A 53 7.88 -15.63 4.07
N CYS A 54 7.88 -15.22 2.80
CA CYS A 54 7.40 -13.91 2.36
C CYS A 54 5.93 -13.65 2.75
N ILE A 55 5.07 -14.68 2.80
CA ILE A 55 3.67 -14.57 3.23
C ILE A 55 3.58 -14.46 4.75
N ARG A 56 4.47 -15.12 5.50
CA ARG A 56 4.45 -15.07 6.97
C ARG A 56 4.77 -13.68 7.51
N ILE A 57 5.75 -13.00 6.90
CA ILE A 57 6.19 -11.68 7.36
C ILE A 57 5.33 -10.52 6.84
N CYS A 58 4.56 -10.73 5.78
CA CYS A 58 3.72 -9.69 5.21
C CYS A 58 2.55 -9.37 6.15
N LEU A 59 2.38 -8.09 6.46
CA LEU A 59 1.23 -7.58 7.22
C LEU A 59 -0.09 -7.87 6.50
N GLU A 60 -0.06 -7.78 5.17
CA GLU A 60 -1.21 -7.96 4.31
C GLU A 60 -1.04 -9.22 3.46
N LYS A 61 -1.48 -10.38 3.95
CA LYS A 61 -1.18 -11.65 3.27
C LYS A 61 -1.88 -11.79 1.92
N GLN A 62 -3.00 -11.09 1.72
CA GLN A 62 -3.80 -11.19 0.50
C GLN A 62 -3.12 -10.58 -0.74
N VAL A 63 -2.09 -9.73 -0.58
CA VAL A 63 -1.33 -9.19 -1.73
C VAL A 63 -0.41 -10.22 -2.40
N LEU A 64 0.03 -11.26 -1.68
CA LEU A 64 0.97 -12.27 -2.17
C LEU A 64 0.25 -13.55 -2.66
N TRP A 65 -0.92 -13.40 -3.30
CA TRP A 65 -1.70 -14.54 -3.82
C TRP A 65 -1.02 -15.32 -4.95
N MET A 66 -0.07 -14.67 -5.62
CA MET A 66 0.69 -15.17 -6.79
C MET A 66 1.86 -16.10 -6.44
N VAL A 67 2.31 -16.10 -5.18
CA VAL A 67 3.51 -16.85 -4.75
C VAL A 67 3.29 -18.32 -5.00
N GLY A 68 4.14 -18.92 -5.84
CA GLY A 68 4.08 -20.34 -6.17
C GLY A 68 3.01 -20.75 -7.19
N LYS A 69 2.33 -19.78 -7.80
CA LYS A 69 1.30 -20.03 -8.83
C LYS A 69 1.71 -19.52 -10.21
N GLU A 70 2.05 -18.23 -10.30
CA GLU A 70 2.30 -17.59 -11.59
C GLU A 70 3.23 -16.37 -11.47
N ASN A 71 3.94 -16.09 -12.56
CA ASN A 71 4.74 -14.88 -12.77
C ASN A 71 3.83 -13.66 -12.90
N ALA A 72 3.50 -13.04 -11.77
CA ALA A 72 2.71 -11.82 -11.74
C ALA A 72 3.49 -10.65 -11.11
N SER A 73 2.88 -9.47 -11.11
CA SER A 73 3.28 -8.36 -10.22
C SER A 73 2.16 -8.05 -9.23
N VAL A 74 2.51 -7.59 -8.03
CA VAL A 74 1.54 -7.17 -7.02
C VAL A 74 0.80 -5.94 -7.56
N LYS A 75 -0.49 -6.10 -7.87
CA LYS A 75 -1.36 -5.05 -8.41
C LYS A 75 -2.25 -4.39 -7.34
N SER A 76 -2.30 -4.92 -6.12
CA SER A 76 -3.20 -4.40 -5.10
C SER A 76 -2.63 -3.15 -4.43
N GLY A 77 -3.49 -2.15 -4.23
CA GLY A 77 -3.15 -0.90 -3.53
C GLY A 77 -2.89 -1.09 -2.02
N GLU A 78 -3.21 -2.26 -1.48
CA GLU A 78 -2.97 -2.62 -0.07
C GLU A 78 -1.48 -2.91 0.21
N CYS A 79 -0.64 -3.06 -0.82
CA CYS A 79 0.79 -3.24 -0.62
C CYS A 79 1.40 -1.93 -0.14
N ILE A 80 1.80 -1.87 1.14
CA ILE A 80 2.50 -0.73 1.73
C ILE A 80 3.99 -0.63 1.30
N ARG A 81 4.46 -1.50 0.39
CA ARG A 81 5.80 -1.45 -0.21
C ARG A 81 6.96 -1.44 0.80
N CYS A 82 6.78 -2.13 1.93
CA CYS A 82 7.79 -2.18 3.00
C CYS A 82 9.04 -3.02 2.70
N ALA A 83 9.17 -3.60 1.50
CA ALA A 83 10.29 -4.43 1.05
C ALA A 83 10.61 -5.70 1.87
N ARG A 84 9.97 -5.95 3.03
CA ARG A 84 10.28 -7.10 3.90
C ARG A 84 10.17 -8.46 3.24
N CYS A 85 9.29 -8.60 2.24
CA CYS A 85 9.16 -9.86 1.49
C CYS A 85 10.36 -10.13 0.57
N ILE A 86 11.07 -9.08 0.12
CA ILE A 86 12.28 -9.19 -0.70
C ILE A 86 13.45 -9.56 0.21
N GLU A 87 13.58 -8.89 1.36
CA GLU A 87 14.67 -9.13 2.33
C GLU A 87 14.69 -10.56 2.89
N VAL A 88 13.52 -11.17 3.08
CA VAL A 88 13.42 -12.53 3.64
C VAL A 88 13.49 -13.63 2.58
N CYS A 89 13.46 -13.27 1.29
CA CYS A 89 13.44 -14.26 0.22
C CYS A 89 14.86 -14.75 -0.09
N ASN A 90 15.19 -15.98 0.32
CA ASN A 90 16.50 -16.58 0.01
C ASN A 90 16.72 -16.85 -1.49
N ASP A 91 15.65 -16.97 -2.28
CA ASP A 91 15.73 -17.36 -3.70
C ASP A 91 15.77 -16.13 -4.65
N ASP A 92 15.78 -14.90 -4.11
CA ASP A 92 15.74 -13.64 -4.88
C ASP A 92 14.61 -13.59 -5.94
N THR A 93 13.50 -14.28 -5.67
CA THR A 93 12.34 -14.40 -6.58
C THR A 93 11.46 -13.16 -6.61
N LEU A 94 11.64 -12.26 -5.65
CA LEU A 94 10.85 -11.04 -5.49
C LEU A 94 11.75 -9.83 -5.76
N ASN A 95 11.39 -9.00 -6.73
CA ASN A 95 12.17 -7.82 -7.11
C ASN A 95 11.28 -6.61 -7.33
N PHE A 96 11.84 -5.41 -7.18
CA PHE A 96 11.18 -4.18 -7.62
C PHE A 96 11.27 -4.06 -9.14
N ASN A 97 10.17 -3.65 -9.78
CA ASN A 97 10.11 -3.26 -11.19
C ASN A 97 10.44 -1.77 -11.37
#